data_AF-A0A353MFQ7-F1
#
_entry.id   AF-A0A353MFQ7-F1
#
_cell.length_a   1.000
_cell.length_b   1.000
_cell.length_c   1.000
_cell.angle_alpha   90.00
_cell.angle_beta   90.00
_cell.angle_gamma   90.00
#
_symmetry.space_group_name_H-M   'P 1'
#
loop_
_entity.id
_entity.type
_entity.pdbx_description
1 polymer ?
#
loop_
_entity_poly.entity_id
_entity_poly.type
_entity_poly.pdbx_seq_one_letter_code
_entity_poly.pdbx_strand_id
1 'polypeptide(L)'
;MPQLIPTKLFIKDLEQFRSNKVLRKKIAKSLALLEADPLHPGLHLERIINDPSAWSARVDGRYRLSLDPGGYFPAGNPDWSAEILLLRILDHDDLYKSPR
;
A
#
# COMPACT_ATOMS: atom_id res chain seq x y z
N MET A 1 6.69 13.63 -6.91
CA MET A 1 6.78 12.46 -6.03
C MET A 1 5.71 12.64 -4.97
N PRO A 2 4.70 11.75 -4.92
CA PRO A 2 3.62 11.89 -3.97
C PRO A 2 4.14 11.78 -2.54
N GLN A 3 3.60 12.60 -1.63
CA GLN A 3 3.89 12.46 -0.21
C GLN A 3 3.15 11.24 0.34
N LEU A 4 3.84 10.40 1.10
CA LEU A 4 3.24 9.24 1.75
C LEU A 4 2.78 9.61 3.18
N ILE A 5 1.48 9.50 3.45
CA ILE A 5 0.89 9.85 4.74
C ILE A 5 0.48 8.57 5.47
N PRO A 6 1.17 8.16 6.55
CA PRO A 6 0.81 6.96 7.29
C PRO A 6 -0.37 7.20 8.23
N THR A 7 -1.34 6.29 8.20
CA THR A 7 -2.40 6.25 9.22
C THR A 7 -1.90 5.64 10.53
N LYS A 8 -2.65 5.85 11.62
CA LYS A 8 -2.37 5.22 12.93
C LYS A 8 -2.33 3.69 12.85
N LEU A 9 -3.21 3.10 12.04
CA LEU A 9 -3.27 1.64 11.85
C LEU A 9 -2.05 1.13 11.09
N PHE A 10 -1.59 1.85 10.07
CA PHE A 10 -0.36 1.52 9.37
C PHE A 10 0.86 1.55 10.29
N ILE A 11 1.01 2.59 11.12
CA ILE A 11 2.08 2.67 12.11
C ILE A 11 2.02 1.49 13.09
N LYS A 12 0.82 1.14 13.56
CA LYS A 12 0.63 -0.03 14.44
C LYS A 12 1.05 -1.35 13.77
N ASP A 13 0.81 -1.51 12.47
CA ASP A 13 1.24 -2.70 11.73
C ASP A 13 2.75 -2.74 11.55
N LEU A 14 3.39 -1.60 11.28
CA LEU A 14 4.86 -1.49 11.19
C LEU A 14 5.55 -1.98 12.47
N GLU A 15 5.00 -1.65 13.64
CA GLU A 15 5.54 -2.08 14.93
C GLU A 15 5.59 -3.60 15.10
N GLN A 16 4.66 -4.33 14.47
CA GLN A 16 4.66 -5.80 14.50
C GLN A 16 5.91 -6.39 13.84
N PHE A 17 6.51 -5.65 12.91
CA PHE A 17 7.70 -6.06 12.17
C PHE A 17 8.99 -5.49 12.74
N ARG A 18 8.97 -4.80 13.89
CA ARG A 18 10.14 -4.07 14.43
C ARG A 18 11.41 -4.92 14.52
N SER A 19 11.26 -6.20 14.90
CA SER A 19 12.36 -7.18 15.05
C SER A 19 12.70 -7.92 13.74
N ASN A 20 11.85 -7.87 12.72
CA ASN A 20 12.08 -8.55 11.45
C ASN A 20 12.83 -7.64 10.46
N LYS A 21 14.16 -7.63 10.56
CA LYS A 21 15.04 -6.79 9.73
C LYS A 21 14.85 -7.01 8.22
N VAL A 22 14.59 -8.24 7.79
CA VAL A 22 14.41 -8.56 6.37
C VAL A 22 13.13 -7.93 5.84
N LEU A 23 12.02 -8.13 6.53
CA LEU A 23 10.73 -7.60 6.09
C LEU A 23 10.70 -6.07 6.15
N ARG A 24 11.28 -5.46 7.19
CA ARG A 24 11.44 -3.99 7.25
C ARG A 24 12.17 -3.40 6.05
N LYS A 25 13.24 -4.06 5.58
CA LYS A 25 13.95 -3.63 4.36
C LYS A 25 13.06 -3.71 3.12
N LYS A 26 12.25 -4.76 2.99
CA LYS A 26 11.31 -4.90 1.86
C LYS A 26 10.21 -3.84 1.90
N ILE A 27 9.65 -3.57 3.09
CA ILE A 27 8.67 -2.50 3.28
C ILE A 27 9.28 -1.16 2.89
N ALA A 28 10.46 -0.82 3.43
CA ALA A 28 11.16 0.43 3.09
C ALA A 28 11.44 0.56 1.59
N LYS A 29 11.87 -0.52 0.93
CA LYS A 29 12.04 -0.54 -0.54
C LYS A 29 10.74 -0.24 -1.27
N SER A 30 9.64 -0.84 -0.82
CA SER A 30 8.32 -0.67 -1.47
C SER A 30 7.80 0.75 -1.28
N LEU A 31 7.99 1.34 -0.09
CA LEU A 31 7.67 2.74 0.18
C LEU A 31 8.52 3.69 -0.70
N ALA A 32 9.82 3.45 -0.80
CA ALA A 32 10.70 4.26 -1.64
C ALA A 32 10.32 4.18 -3.13
N LEU A 33 9.91 3.00 -3.61
CA LEU A 33 9.37 2.86 -4.96
C LEU A 33 8.06 3.62 -5.12
N LEU A 34 7.14 3.50 -4.16
CA LEU A 34 5.86 4.19 -4.19
C LEU A 34 6.02 5.72 -4.20
N GLU A 35 6.96 6.26 -3.43
CA GLU A 35 7.27 7.70 -3.41
C GLU A 35 7.93 8.17 -4.71
N ALA A 36 8.80 7.35 -5.30
CA ALA A 36 9.51 7.70 -6.54
C ALA A 36 8.62 7.58 -7.79
N ASP A 37 7.89 6.46 -7.91
CA ASP A 37 7.03 6.09 -9.03
C ASP A 37 5.95 5.08 -8.56
N PRO A 38 4.73 5.55 -8.21
CA PRO A 38 3.64 4.68 -7.78
C PRO A 38 3.23 3.62 -8.80
N LEU A 39 3.52 3.84 -10.09
CA LEU A 39 3.19 2.92 -11.18
C LEU A 39 4.36 1.97 -11.52
N HIS A 40 5.42 1.98 -10.71
CA HIS A 40 6.57 1.12 -10.91
C HIS A 40 6.14 -0.36 -10.95
N PRO A 41 6.52 -1.14 -11.97
CA PRO A 41 5.99 -2.49 -12.20
C PRO A 41 6.28 -3.46 -11.04
N GLY A 42 7.36 -3.24 -10.30
CA GLY A 42 7.70 -4.02 -9.11
C GLY A 42 6.71 -3.86 -7.93
N LEU A 43 5.88 -2.82 -7.92
CA LEU A 43 4.82 -2.63 -6.93
C LEU A 43 3.60 -3.50 -7.22
N HIS A 44 3.41 -3.99 -8.45
CA HIS A 44 2.24 -4.77 -8.83
C HIS A 44 0.92 -4.17 -8.32
N LEU A 45 0.74 -2.87 -8.59
CA LEU A 45 -0.36 -2.10 -8.05
C LEU A 45 -1.70 -2.65 -8.56
N GLU A 46 -2.61 -2.95 -7.65
CA GLU A 46 -3.90 -3.56 -7.94
C GLU A 46 -5.01 -2.98 -7.06
N ARG A 47 -6.23 -2.90 -7.59
CA ARG A 47 -7.37 -2.43 -6.81
C ARG A 47 -7.85 -3.55 -5.89
N ILE A 48 -8.13 -3.23 -4.62
CA ILE A 48 -8.60 -4.23 -3.66
C ILE A 48 -10.07 -4.54 -3.97
N ILE A 49 -10.39 -5.83 -4.14
CA ILE A 49 -11.74 -6.26 -4.55
C ILE A 49 -12.76 -5.98 -3.46
N ASN A 50 -12.40 -6.24 -2.20
CA ASN A 50 -13.29 -6.08 -1.04
C ASN A 50 -13.43 -4.62 -0.58
N ASP A 51 -12.54 -3.74 -1.01
CA ASP A 51 -12.58 -2.31 -0.71
C ASP A 51 -12.21 -1.54 -1.99
N PRO A 52 -13.20 -1.16 -2.81
CA PRO A 52 -12.94 -0.50 -4.07
C PRO A 52 -12.36 0.91 -3.90
N SER A 53 -12.33 1.47 -2.68
CA SER A 53 -11.66 2.75 -2.41
C SER A 53 -10.15 2.58 -2.21
N ALA A 54 -9.69 1.36 -1.93
CA ALA A 54 -8.30 1.07 -1.59
C ALA A 54 -7.57 0.27 -2.68
N TRP A 55 -6.26 0.45 -2.69
CA TRP A 55 -5.31 -0.19 -3.57
C TRP A 55 -4.29 -0.99 -2.78
N SER A 56 -3.70 -1.97 -3.46
CA SER A 56 -2.73 -2.93 -2.95
C SER A 56 -1.42 -2.73 -3.71
N ALA A 57 -0.32 -2.56 -2.96
CA ALA A 57 1.04 -2.59 -3.49
C ALA A 57 1.84 -3.73 -2.85
N ARG A 58 2.61 -4.46 -3.65
CA ARG A 58 3.41 -5.60 -3.21
C ARG A 58 4.60 -5.17 -2.36
N VAL A 59 4.71 -5.82 -1.19
CA VAL A 59 5.94 -5.83 -0.39
C VAL A 59 6.77 -7.06 -0.72
N ASP A 60 6.14 -8.24 -0.68
CA ASP A 60 6.74 -9.50 -1.11
C ASP A 60 5.69 -10.55 -1.49
N GLY A 61 6.03 -11.84 -1.51
CA GLY A 61 5.09 -12.91 -1.83
C GLY A 61 3.88 -12.94 -0.90
N ARG A 62 4.04 -12.53 0.36
CA ARG A 62 3.05 -12.65 1.41
C ARG A 62 2.40 -11.31 1.77
N TYR A 63 3.17 -10.24 1.91
CA TYR A 63 2.65 -8.97 2.43
C TYR A 63 2.34 -7.95 1.34
N ARG A 64 1.37 -7.09 1.64
CA ARG A 64 0.91 -5.96 0.82
C ARG A 64 0.81 -4.68 1.66
N LEU A 65 1.06 -3.54 1.03
CA LEU A 65 0.65 -2.24 1.54
C LEU A 65 -0.76 -1.96 1.01
N SER A 66 -1.69 -1.65 1.90
CA SER A 66 -2.97 -1.08 1.52
C SER A 66 -2.87 0.44 1.56
N LEU A 67 -3.34 1.10 0.51
CA LEU A 67 -3.21 2.54 0.32
C LEU A 67 -4.41 3.14 -0.41
N ASP A 68 -4.63 4.43 -0.20
CA ASP A 68 -5.57 5.24 -0.97
C ASP A 68 -4.77 6.27 -1.79
N PRO A 69 -4.97 6.36 -3.12
CA PRO A 69 -4.33 7.37 -3.96
C PRO A 69 -4.65 8.83 -3.59
N GLY A 70 -5.60 9.08 -2.67
CA GLY A 70 -5.89 10.40 -2.10
C GLY A 70 -6.59 11.38 -3.05
N GLY A 71 -6.58 11.10 -4.35
CA GLY A 71 -7.28 11.85 -5.37
C GLY A 71 -7.65 10.99 -6.56
N TYR A 72 -8.70 11.44 -7.27
CA TYR A 72 -9.14 10.83 -8.52
C TYR A 72 -9.39 11.94 -9.54
N PHE A 73 -8.93 11.73 -10.77
CA PHE A 73 -9.29 12.60 -11.89
C PHE A 73 -10.80 12.52 -12.17
N PRO A 74 -11.40 13.52 -12.84
CA PRO A 74 -12.82 13.48 -13.23
C PRO A 74 -13.22 12.25 -14.06
N ALA A 75 -12.26 11.63 -14.76
CA ALA A 75 -12.44 10.38 -15.50
C ALA A 75 -12.48 9.12 -14.61
N GLY A 76 -12.32 9.26 -13.29
CA GLY A 76 -12.37 8.17 -12.31
C GLY A 76 -11.05 7.41 -12.11
N ASN A 77 -9.98 7.80 -12.82
CA ASN A 77 -8.65 7.22 -12.60
C ASN A 77 -8.00 7.83 -11.36
N PRO A 78 -7.27 7.04 -10.54
CA PRO A 78 -6.47 7.57 -9.46
C PRO A 78 -5.48 8.64 -9.92
N ASP A 79 -5.34 9.69 -9.12
CA ASP A 79 -4.26 10.66 -9.26
C ASP A 79 -3.06 10.23 -8.40
N TRP A 80 -2.17 9.45 -9.00
CA TRP A 80 -0.95 8.98 -8.35
C TRP A 80 0.09 10.09 -8.07
N SER A 81 -0.17 11.33 -8.50
CA SER A 81 0.68 12.47 -8.17
C SER A 81 0.27 13.19 -6.87
N ALA A 82 -0.95 12.92 -6.38
CA ALA A 82 -1.48 13.44 -5.12
C ALA A 82 -0.88 12.75 -3.89
N GLU A 83 -1.20 13.24 -2.70
CA GLU A 83 -0.80 12.58 -1.45
C GLU A 83 -1.38 11.17 -1.37
N ILE A 84 -0.55 10.17 -1.05
CA ILE A 84 -0.99 8.78 -0.91
C ILE A 84 -1.13 8.46 0.58
N LEU A 85 -2.32 8.04 0.98
CA LEU A 85 -2.61 7.64 2.35
C LEU A 85 -2.28 6.15 2.54
N LEU A 86 -1.35 5.83 3.42
CA LEU A 86 -0.99 4.45 3.76
C LEU A 86 -1.91 3.93 4.86
N LEU A 87 -2.75 2.95 4.52
CA LEU A 87 -3.84 2.47 5.36
C LEU A 87 -3.38 1.35 6.30
N ARG A 88 -2.81 0.27 5.75
CA ARG A 88 -2.47 -0.96 6.50
C ARG A 88 -1.29 -1.70 5.87
N ILE A 89 -0.65 -2.57 6.64
CA ILE A 89 0.19 -3.65 6.10
C ILE A 89 -0.52 -4.97 6.37
N LEU A 90 -0.86 -5.70 5.32
CA LEU A 90 -1.72 -6.88 5.39
C LEU A 90 -1.05 -8.08 4.73
N ASP A 91 -1.44 -9.27 5.17
CA ASP A 91 -1.20 -10.49 4.40
C ASP A 91 -2.08 -10.46 3.14
N HIS A 92 -1.60 -11.06 2.04
CA HIS A 92 -2.33 -11.19 0.79
C HIS A 92 -3.70 -11.83 1.03
N ASP A 93 -3.75 -12.88 1.85
CA ASP A 93 -5.01 -13.59 2.10
C ASP A 93 -6.02 -12.73 2.89
N ASP A 94 -5.55 -11.84 3.77
CA ASP A 94 -6.42 -10.94 4.53
C ASP A 94 -7.06 -9.86 3.65
N LEU A 95 -6.42 -9.49 2.54
CA LEU A 95 -6.97 -8.57 1.55
C LEU A 95 -8.10 -9.19 0.73
N TYR A 96 -8.03 -10.50 0.46
CA TYR A 96 -8.97 -11.19 -0.43
C TYR A 96 -9.98 -12.10 0.28
N LYS A 97 -9.95 -12.21 1.61
CA LYS A 97 -11.03 -12.86 2.36
C LYS A 97 -12.35 -12.11 2.14
N SER A 98 -13.26 -12.70 1.37
CA SER A 98 -14.65 -12.27 1.37
C SER A 98 -15.20 -12.40 2.80
N PRO A 99 -15.85 -11.37 3.37
CA PRO A 99 -16.57 -11.54 4.62
C PRO A 99 -17.61 -12.65 4.41
N ARG A 100 -17.56 -13.68 5.26
CA ARG A 100 -18.59 -14.72 5.32
C ARG A 100 -19.84 -14.20 6.00
#